data_AF-A0A177ETQ1-F1
#
_entry.id   AF-A0A177ETQ1-F1
#
_cell.length_a   1.000
_cell.length_b   1.000
_cell.length_c   1.000
_cell.angle_alpha   90.00
_cell.angle_beta   90.00
_cell.angle_gamma   90.00
#
_symmetry.space_group_name_H-M   'P 1'
#
loop_
_entity.id
_entity.type
_entity.pdbx_description
1 polymer ?
#
loop_
_entity_poly.entity_id
_entity_poly.type
_entity_poly.pdbx_seq_one_letter_code
_entity_poly.pdbx_strand_id
1 'polypeptide(L)'
;MYQNPESPQSKDRGWLCFWLAVLAVGELHNNNGHTSTDNGVGTTPDREPPGAEYYHQSVAFLQQVAENPDVLYIETLCLLAIYAFSMDKINTGYMFNGLGLRAALSLGLHRSPLDIPSEASDLRVAESEHQRRVFWNVYYQDLLTSSTTGRPWGILDDEINIDYADSSRISGDSVMEFFDSEEANAHMELMRLRGQAYSSLYGYAGTAINPYSHISLYDFDLRNSLSQQHLDKMDEFHQGLIAWQQELPERLKLARSLDGSGFNPSRSIASLHLTYHQTILVLLRPALVNIHNDRFEARTRVHPDMVDASPVLKSMLRAFYNAILDSARETASILEWLQYQGALFTYSYFDASYAFTAAIALQLASTMRSFEYPNQDALQFTDEDLSALGSLIGILRQQSLAGNLPAKHFDRQLRLLENNLQALQTALDNLVGLEDLNFDLDYLDPGTSSLSGNFDALLRNEP
;
A
#
# COMPACT_ATOMS: atom_id res chain seq x y z
N MET A 1 -19.35 -10.21 30.07
CA MET A 1 -19.99 -11.26 29.25
C MET A 1 -19.36 -12.65 29.41
N TYR A 2 -18.03 -12.78 29.53
CA TYR A 2 -17.38 -14.04 29.97
C TYR A 2 -17.94 -14.59 31.31
N GLN A 3 -18.59 -13.74 32.11
CA GLN A 3 -19.16 -14.08 33.42
C GLN A 3 -20.70 -14.20 33.43
N ASN A 4 -21.42 -13.75 32.39
CA ASN A 4 -22.89 -13.83 32.37
C ASN A 4 -23.47 -13.82 30.92
N PRO A 5 -23.92 -14.98 30.40
CA PRO A 5 -24.51 -15.12 29.07
C PRO A 5 -25.94 -14.57 28.92
N GLU A 6 -26.58 -14.09 30.00
CA GLU A 6 -27.93 -13.49 29.96
C GLU A 6 -27.92 -11.95 29.82
N SER A 7 -26.74 -11.31 29.66
CA SER A 7 -26.67 -9.84 29.65
C SER A 7 -27.42 -9.23 28.46
N PRO A 8 -27.96 -7.99 28.56
CA PRO A 8 -28.63 -7.34 27.44
C PRO A 8 -27.74 -7.19 26.20
N GLN A 9 -26.43 -7.00 26.39
CA GLN A 9 -25.44 -6.93 25.31
C GLN A 9 -25.27 -8.28 24.58
N SER A 10 -25.59 -9.41 25.21
CA SER A 10 -25.61 -10.73 24.54
C SER A 10 -26.74 -10.91 23.54
N LYS A 11 -27.77 -10.09 23.66
CA LYS A 11 -28.92 -10.06 22.77
C LYS A 11 -28.78 -8.94 21.73
N ASP A 12 -27.71 -8.14 21.82
CA ASP A 12 -27.43 -7.07 20.88
C ASP A 12 -26.72 -7.61 19.62
N ARG A 13 -27.41 -7.46 18.50
CA ARG A 13 -26.98 -7.94 17.19
C ARG A 13 -25.74 -7.17 16.70
N GLY A 14 -25.60 -5.89 17.05
CA GLY A 14 -24.45 -5.06 16.69
C GLY A 14 -23.20 -5.50 17.45
N TRP A 15 -23.31 -5.69 18.76
CA TRP A 15 -22.22 -6.22 19.59
C TRP A 15 -21.73 -7.60 19.12
N LEU A 16 -22.65 -8.52 18.82
CA LEU A 16 -22.27 -9.86 18.33
C LEU A 16 -21.55 -9.77 16.97
N CYS A 17 -22.02 -8.90 16.08
CA CYS A 17 -21.38 -8.63 14.80
C CYS A 17 -19.92 -8.17 14.98
N PHE A 18 -19.71 -7.16 15.83
CA PHE A 18 -18.38 -6.65 16.19
C PHE A 18 -17.49 -7.75 16.77
N TRP A 19 -18.00 -8.48 17.77
CA TRP A 19 -17.23 -9.53 18.45
C TRP A 19 -16.76 -10.62 17.48
N LEU A 20 -17.63 -11.06 16.57
CA LEU A 20 -17.28 -12.03 15.53
C LEU A 20 -16.22 -11.46 14.56
N ALA A 21 -16.30 -10.18 14.21
CA ALA A 21 -15.29 -9.53 13.38
C ALA A 21 -13.92 -9.48 14.07
N VAL A 22 -13.89 -9.20 15.38
CA VAL A 22 -12.67 -9.25 16.21
C VAL A 22 -12.07 -10.65 16.22
N LEU A 23 -12.89 -11.69 16.43
CA LEU A 23 -12.41 -13.09 16.39
C LEU A 23 -11.87 -13.47 15.00
N ALA A 24 -12.52 -13.03 13.93
CA ALA A 24 -12.07 -13.29 12.56
C ALA A 24 -10.67 -12.69 12.33
N VAL A 25 -10.47 -11.41 12.64
CA VAL A 25 -9.16 -10.74 12.48
C VAL A 25 -8.11 -11.30 13.45
N GLY A 26 -8.52 -11.68 14.67
CA GLY A 26 -7.63 -12.31 15.65
C GLY A 26 -7.07 -13.65 15.17
N GLU A 27 -7.93 -14.53 14.66
CA GLU A 27 -7.51 -15.80 14.05
C GLU A 27 -6.63 -15.58 12.82
N LEU A 28 -6.96 -14.59 11.98
CA LEU A 28 -6.20 -14.25 10.78
C LEU A 28 -4.75 -13.87 11.10
N HIS A 29 -4.52 -13.07 12.15
CA HIS A 29 -3.19 -12.57 12.51
C HIS A 29 -2.41 -13.47 13.47
N ASN A 30 -3.09 -14.31 14.27
CA ASN A 30 -2.43 -15.25 15.18
C ASN A 30 -1.86 -16.47 14.44
N ASN A 31 -2.43 -16.80 13.28
CA ASN A 31 -2.07 -18.01 12.55
C ASN A 31 -0.96 -17.74 11.52
N ASN A 32 0.30 -17.77 11.97
CA ASN A 32 1.49 -17.55 11.13
C ASN A 32 1.88 -18.76 10.26
N GLY A 33 0.91 -19.44 9.67
CA GLY A 33 1.16 -20.61 8.83
C GLY A 33 1.61 -21.85 9.63
N HIS A 34 1.46 -21.85 10.96
CA HIS A 34 1.46 -23.09 11.74
C HIS A 34 0.16 -23.82 11.41
N THR A 35 0.20 -24.59 10.33
CA THR A 35 -0.80 -25.61 10.06
C THR A 35 -0.97 -26.43 11.33
N SER A 36 -2.12 -26.25 12.01
CA SER A 36 -2.57 -27.23 12.98
C SER A 36 -2.43 -28.58 12.31
N THR A 37 -1.67 -29.48 12.93
CA THR A 37 -1.60 -30.90 12.60
C THR A 37 -2.98 -31.49 12.82
N ASP A 38 -3.92 -31.17 11.95
CA ASP A 38 -5.22 -31.78 11.92
C ASP A 38 -5.19 -32.81 10.81
N ASN A 39 -5.26 -34.06 11.27
CA ASN A 39 -5.19 -35.27 10.47
C ASN A 39 -6.36 -35.30 9.49
N GLY A 40 -6.14 -34.81 8.27
CA GLY A 40 -7.11 -34.84 7.19
C GLY A 40 -6.41 -34.90 5.84
N VAL A 41 -6.37 -36.08 5.26
CA VAL A 41 -5.94 -36.34 3.88
C VAL A 41 -6.70 -35.42 2.92
N GLY A 42 -5.99 -34.49 2.26
CA GLY A 42 -6.51 -33.69 1.18
C GLY A 42 -5.96 -32.26 1.16
N THR A 43 -5.01 -31.99 0.26
CA THR A 43 -4.71 -30.63 -0.20
C THR A 43 -5.93 -30.07 -0.92
N THR A 44 -6.85 -29.45 -0.19
CA THR A 44 -7.95 -28.68 -0.79
C THR A 44 -7.37 -27.37 -1.34
N PRO A 45 -7.45 -27.10 -2.65
CA PRO A 45 -6.81 -25.93 -3.28
C PRO A 45 -7.31 -24.56 -2.77
N ASP A 46 -8.48 -24.52 -2.14
CA ASP A 46 -9.22 -23.30 -1.79
C ASP A 46 -9.65 -23.29 -0.31
N ARG A 47 -8.70 -23.48 0.62
CA ARG A 47 -9.01 -23.28 2.05
C ARG A 47 -9.07 -21.77 2.32
N GLU A 48 -10.21 -21.29 2.79
CA GLU A 48 -10.37 -19.89 3.19
C GLU A 48 -9.39 -19.53 4.33
N PRO A 49 -9.03 -18.23 4.47
CA PRO A 49 -8.14 -17.80 5.54
C PRO A 49 -8.68 -18.16 6.94
N PRO A 50 -7.80 -18.32 7.94
CA PRO A 50 -8.21 -18.54 9.32
C PRO A 50 -9.17 -17.45 9.82
N GLY A 51 -10.27 -17.87 10.45
CA GLY A 51 -11.32 -16.95 10.92
C GLY A 51 -12.50 -16.74 9.96
N ALA A 52 -12.52 -17.42 8.80
CA ALA A 52 -13.50 -17.14 7.74
C ALA A 52 -14.95 -17.39 8.17
N GLU A 53 -15.17 -18.42 8.98
CA GLU A 53 -16.49 -18.72 9.55
C GLU A 53 -17.00 -17.56 10.43
N TYR A 54 -16.15 -16.99 11.29
CA TYR A 54 -16.52 -15.83 12.10
C TYR A 54 -16.79 -14.60 11.24
N TYR A 55 -16.00 -14.38 10.19
CA TYR A 55 -16.24 -13.31 9.22
C TYR A 55 -17.61 -13.46 8.55
N HIS A 56 -17.94 -14.65 8.04
CA HIS A 56 -19.23 -14.90 7.37
C HIS A 56 -20.41 -14.69 8.31
N GLN A 57 -20.30 -15.18 9.55
CA GLN A 57 -21.33 -14.95 10.56
C GLN A 57 -21.46 -13.47 10.92
N SER A 58 -20.35 -12.74 11.08
CA SER A 58 -20.35 -11.29 11.33
C SER A 58 -21.05 -10.54 10.20
N VAL A 59 -20.68 -10.79 8.94
CA VAL A 59 -21.34 -10.17 7.77
C VAL A 59 -22.84 -10.50 7.72
N ALA A 60 -23.26 -11.69 8.15
CA ALA A 60 -24.67 -12.06 8.23
C ALA A 60 -25.46 -11.29 9.31
N PHE A 61 -24.78 -10.83 10.37
CA PHE A 61 -25.37 -9.97 11.40
C PHE A 61 -25.27 -8.47 11.08
N LEU A 62 -24.36 -8.07 10.19
CA LEU A 62 -24.13 -6.68 9.80
C LEU A 62 -25.38 -6.06 9.16
N GLN A 63 -25.80 -4.90 9.66
CA GLN A 63 -26.76 -4.05 8.96
C GLN A 63 -26.07 -3.42 7.76
N GLN A 64 -26.52 -3.73 6.54
CA GLN A 64 -25.85 -3.25 5.32
C GLN A 64 -25.86 -1.71 5.19
N VAL A 65 -26.91 -1.05 5.70
CA VAL A 65 -27.02 0.40 5.81
C VAL A 65 -27.68 0.69 7.16
N ALA A 66 -26.92 1.26 8.09
CA ALA A 66 -27.43 1.69 9.39
C ALA A 66 -28.05 3.10 9.26
N GLU A 67 -29.34 3.24 9.61
CA GLU A 67 -30.02 4.54 9.66
C GLU A 67 -29.42 5.46 10.73
N ASN A 68 -29.03 4.87 11.86
CA ASN A 68 -28.38 5.57 12.98
C ASN A 68 -27.07 4.81 13.28
N PRO A 69 -25.99 5.06 12.53
CA PRO A 69 -24.71 4.40 12.78
C PRO A 69 -24.16 4.86 14.12
N ASP A 70 -23.47 3.97 14.83
CA ASP A 70 -22.71 4.28 16.04
C ASP A 70 -21.21 4.00 15.83
N VAL A 71 -20.39 4.30 16.84
CA VAL A 71 -18.94 4.08 16.79
C VAL A 71 -18.61 2.60 16.58
N LEU A 72 -19.32 1.71 17.28
CA LEU A 72 -19.13 0.25 17.19
C LEU A 72 -19.37 -0.27 15.77
N TYR A 73 -20.36 0.27 15.07
CA TYR A 73 -20.62 -0.04 13.66
C TYR A 73 -19.44 0.35 12.76
N ILE A 74 -18.82 1.52 12.97
CA ILE A 74 -17.64 1.96 12.22
C ILE A 74 -16.47 1.01 12.46
N GLU A 75 -16.19 0.68 13.72
CA GLU A 75 -15.11 -0.25 14.09
C GLU A 75 -15.32 -1.63 13.47
N THR A 76 -16.56 -2.13 13.48
CA THR A 76 -16.94 -3.40 12.86
C THR A 76 -16.65 -3.38 11.36
N LEU A 77 -17.01 -2.31 10.66
CA LEU A 77 -16.76 -2.16 9.23
C LEU A 77 -15.25 -2.14 8.92
N CYS A 78 -14.43 -1.45 9.71
CA CYS A 78 -12.97 -1.45 9.56
C CYS A 78 -12.38 -2.87 9.71
N LEU A 79 -12.83 -3.63 10.71
CA LEU A 79 -12.39 -5.02 10.91
C LEU A 79 -12.79 -5.93 9.73
N LEU A 80 -14.05 -5.83 9.29
CA LEU A 80 -14.56 -6.58 8.15
C LEU A 80 -13.86 -6.21 6.84
N ALA A 81 -13.46 -4.94 6.68
CA ALA A 81 -12.72 -4.50 5.51
C ALA A 81 -11.34 -5.17 5.44
N ILE A 82 -10.55 -5.12 6.52
CA ILE A 82 -9.23 -5.78 6.61
C ILE A 82 -9.34 -7.27 6.27
N TYR A 83 -10.35 -7.95 6.83
CA TYR A 83 -10.56 -9.36 6.56
C TYR A 83 -10.95 -9.62 5.10
N ALA A 84 -11.80 -8.77 4.50
CA ALA A 84 -12.19 -8.90 3.10
C ALA A 84 -10.99 -8.79 2.14
N PHE A 85 -10.03 -7.89 2.42
CA PHE A 85 -8.78 -7.79 1.65
C PHE A 85 -7.96 -9.10 1.70
N SER A 86 -7.96 -9.78 2.84
CA SER A 86 -7.22 -11.04 3.03
C SER A 86 -7.84 -12.22 2.27
N MET A 87 -9.12 -12.12 1.90
CA MET A 87 -9.82 -13.05 1.02
C MET A 87 -9.79 -12.63 -0.46
N ASP A 88 -8.98 -11.64 -0.83
CA ASP A 88 -8.96 -11.04 -2.18
C ASP A 88 -10.30 -10.41 -2.61
N LYS A 89 -11.19 -10.09 -1.66
CA LYS A 89 -12.46 -9.40 -1.92
C LYS A 89 -12.27 -7.88 -1.86
N ILE A 90 -11.38 -7.36 -2.70
CA ILE A 90 -10.95 -5.94 -2.72
C ILE A 90 -12.15 -4.98 -2.80
N ASN A 91 -13.12 -5.27 -3.67
CA ASN A 91 -14.34 -4.45 -3.81
C ASN A 91 -15.16 -4.40 -2.52
N THR A 92 -15.31 -5.54 -1.84
CA THR A 92 -16.04 -5.62 -0.58
C THR A 92 -15.33 -4.83 0.51
N GLY A 93 -14.00 -4.97 0.61
CA GLY A 93 -13.19 -4.19 1.57
C GLY A 93 -13.29 -2.69 1.34
N TYR A 94 -13.19 -2.25 0.07
CA TYR A 94 -13.39 -0.85 -0.32
C TYR A 94 -14.77 -0.33 0.08
N MET A 95 -15.83 -1.11 -0.16
CA MET A 95 -17.19 -0.72 0.20
C MET A 95 -17.40 -0.61 1.72
N PHE A 96 -16.81 -1.52 2.51
CA PHE A 96 -16.89 -1.44 3.97
C PHE A 96 -16.15 -0.22 4.53
N ASN A 97 -14.94 0.08 4.03
CA ASN A 97 -14.21 1.29 4.42
C ASN A 97 -14.98 2.56 4.06
N GLY A 98 -15.49 2.67 2.83
CA GLY A 98 -16.28 3.83 2.41
C GLY A 98 -17.57 4.00 3.22
N LEU A 99 -18.21 2.90 3.63
CA LEU A 99 -19.37 2.94 4.51
C LEU A 99 -19.00 3.38 5.93
N GLY A 100 -17.88 2.88 6.47
CA GLY A 100 -17.34 3.29 7.76
C GLY A 100 -17.01 4.77 7.79
N LEU A 101 -16.38 5.27 6.73
CA LEU A 101 -16.06 6.69 6.59
C LEU A 101 -17.35 7.53 6.55
N ARG A 102 -18.34 7.18 5.70
CA ARG A 102 -19.62 7.90 5.65
C ARG A 102 -20.36 7.89 6.99
N ALA A 103 -20.32 6.77 7.72
CA ALA A 103 -20.86 6.68 9.08
C ALA A 103 -20.14 7.64 10.03
N ALA A 104 -18.80 7.67 10.02
CA ALA A 104 -18.01 8.63 10.82
C ALA A 104 -18.33 10.09 10.47
N LEU A 105 -18.54 10.40 9.18
CA LEU A 105 -18.94 11.73 8.73
C LEU A 105 -20.35 12.09 9.20
N SER A 106 -21.29 11.14 9.15
CA SER A 106 -22.67 11.36 9.62
C SER A 106 -22.76 11.65 11.12
N LEU A 107 -21.84 11.07 11.90
CA LEU A 107 -21.67 11.35 13.33
C LEU A 107 -20.88 12.63 13.61
N GLY A 108 -20.35 13.29 12.58
CA GLY A 108 -19.55 14.50 12.73
C GLY A 108 -18.15 14.29 13.31
N LEU A 109 -17.60 13.06 13.29
CA LEU A 109 -16.33 12.73 13.94
C LEU A 109 -15.10 13.39 13.29
N HIS A 110 -15.24 13.89 12.06
CA HIS A 110 -14.24 14.71 11.37
C HIS A 110 -14.12 16.13 11.93
N ARG A 111 -15.07 16.52 12.79
CA ARG A 111 -15.15 17.86 13.34
C ARG A 111 -14.57 17.92 14.75
N SER A 112 -13.86 19.00 15.06
CA SER A 112 -13.42 19.29 16.41
C SER A 112 -14.64 19.30 17.35
N PRO A 113 -14.62 18.51 18.43
CA PRO A 113 -15.71 18.53 19.38
C PRO A 113 -15.83 19.93 19.99
N LEU A 114 -17.07 20.43 20.13
CA LEU A 114 -17.34 21.65 20.88
C LEU A 114 -16.70 21.52 22.27
N ASP A 115 -15.95 22.55 22.68
CA ASP A 115 -15.12 22.59 23.88
C ASP A 115 -15.61 21.64 24.99
N ILE A 116 -14.85 20.56 25.22
CA ILE A 116 -15.08 19.68 26.36
C ILE A 116 -14.87 20.55 27.60
N PRO A 117 -15.89 20.77 28.46
CA PRO A 117 -15.74 21.59 29.65
C PRO A 117 -14.57 21.07 30.49
N SER A 118 -13.82 21.98 31.11
CA SER A 118 -12.71 21.63 32.01
C SER A 118 -13.12 20.72 33.18
N GLU A 119 -14.42 20.62 33.46
CA GLU A 119 -15.02 19.78 34.49
C GLU A 119 -15.57 18.44 33.95
N ALA A 120 -15.24 18.07 32.71
CA ALA A 120 -15.65 16.78 32.14
C ALA A 120 -15.04 15.61 32.94
N SER A 121 -15.83 14.55 33.11
CA SER A 121 -15.34 13.31 33.73
C SER A 121 -14.26 12.65 32.86
N ASP A 122 -13.35 11.92 33.49
CA ASP A 122 -12.32 11.13 32.77
C ASP A 122 -12.93 10.21 31.71
N LEU A 123 -14.11 9.63 32.01
CA LEU A 123 -14.87 8.80 31.06
C LEU A 123 -15.28 9.56 29.80
N ARG A 124 -15.73 10.81 29.93
CA ARG A 124 -16.12 11.65 28.79
C ARG A 124 -14.91 12.07 27.97
N VAL A 125 -13.77 12.29 28.62
CA VAL A 125 -12.50 12.59 27.92
C VAL A 125 -12.02 11.36 27.14
N ALA A 126 -12.03 10.18 27.76
CA ALA A 126 -11.67 8.93 27.10
C ALA A 126 -12.61 8.59 25.93
N GLU A 127 -13.92 8.77 26.08
CA GLU A 127 -14.89 8.56 25.00
C GLU A 127 -14.63 9.50 23.80
N SER A 128 -14.33 10.77 24.07
CA SER A 128 -13.97 11.72 23.00
C SER A 128 -12.68 11.36 22.29
N GLU A 129 -11.67 10.88 23.02
CA GLU A 129 -10.42 10.42 22.41
C GLU A 129 -10.63 9.15 21.58
N HIS A 130 -11.46 8.21 22.07
CA HIS A 130 -11.82 7.02 21.33
C HIS A 130 -12.50 7.36 19.99
N GLN A 131 -13.50 8.25 20.00
CA GLN A 131 -14.16 8.74 18.78
C GLN A 131 -13.17 9.38 17.79
N ARG A 132 -12.24 10.20 18.31
CA ARG A 132 -11.19 10.83 17.50
C ARG A 132 -10.29 9.79 16.83
N ARG A 133 -9.87 8.77 17.58
CA ARG A 133 -9.02 7.68 17.06
C ARG A 133 -9.77 6.80 16.07
N VAL A 134 -11.05 6.55 16.28
CA VAL A 134 -11.91 5.83 15.32
C VAL A 134 -11.99 6.60 14.01
N PHE A 135 -12.18 7.92 14.05
CA PHE A 135 -12.15 8.75 12.84
C PHE A 135 -10.80 8.65 12.11
N TRP A 136 -9.69 8.86 12.80
CA TRP A 136 -8.36 8.77 12.18
C TRP A 136 -8.04 7.38 11.63
N ASN A 137 -8.48 6.32 12.32
CA ASN A 137 -8.31 4.95 11.83
C ASN A 137 -9.12 4.69 10.56
N VAL A 138 -10.39 5.13 10.48
CA VAL A 138 -11.18 4.94 9.25
C VAL A 138 -10.65 5.79 8.10
N TYR A 139 -10.16 7.02 8.37
CA TYR A 139 -9.44 7.84 7.39
C TYR A 139 -8.19 7.12 6.86
N TYR A 140 -7.37 6.57 7.76
CA TYR A 140 -6.16 5.81 7.40
C TYR A 140 -6.50 4.61 6.52
N GLN A 141 -7.48 3.80 6.92
CA GLN A 141 -7.84 2.59 6.18
C GLN A 141 -8.44 2.91 4.81
N ASP A 142 -9.34 3.90 4.73
CA ASP A 142 -9.93 4.34 3.46
C ASP A 142 -8.85 4.85 2.50
N LEU A 143 -7.94 5.71 2.98
CA LEU A 143 -6.84 6.21 2.17
C LEU A 143 -5.87 5.11 1.74
N LEU A 144 -5.42 4.26 2.68
CA LEU A 144 -4.48 3.18 2.40
C LEU A 144 -5.05 2.22 1.36
N THR A 145 -6.29 1.77 1.53
CA THR A 145 -6.93 0.82 0.61
C THR A 145 -7.24 1.43 -0.75
N SER A 146 -7.78 2.64 -0.79
CA SER A 146 -8.10 3.34 -2.02
C SER A 146 -6.84 3.61 -2.83
N SER A 147 -5.81 4.18 -2.20
CA SER A 147 -4.55 4.50 -2.87
C SER A 147 -3.78 3.26 -3.34
N THR A 148 -3.80 2.15 -2.59
CA THR A 148 -3.17 0.89 -3.02
C THR A 148 -3.91 0.23 -4.19
N THR A 149 -5.21 0.50 -4.35
CA THR A 149 -6.04 -0.11 -5.41
C THR A 149 -6.35 0.86 -6.57
N GLY A 150 -5.73 2.04 -6.59
CA GLY A 150 -5.90 3.05 -7.65
C GLY A 150 -7.27 3.75 -7.64
N ARG A 151 -7.94 3.80 -6.49
CA ARG A 151 -9.27 4.42 -6.32
C ARG A 151 -9.17 5.77 -5.58
N PRO A 152 -10.12 6.68 -5.80
CA PRO A 152 -10.26 7.86 -4.97
C PRO A 152 -10.73 7.48 -3.56
N TRP A 153 -10.20 8.18 -2.56
CA TRP A 153 -10.62 8.10 -1.15
C TRP A 153 -11.70 9.16 -0.84
N GLY A 154 -12.43 8.95 0.26
CA GLY A 154 -13.75 9.55 0.46
C GLY A 154 -13.81 10.92 1.12
N ILE A 155 -12.69 11.51 1.56
CA ILE A 155 -12.65 12.84 2.18
C ILE A 155 -11.37 13.60 1.81
N LEU A 156 -11.49 14.91 1.59
CA LEU A 156 -10.37 15.82 1.40
C LEU A 156 -9.86 16.30 2.76
N ASP A 157 -8.55 16.52 2.89
CA ASP A 157 -7.94 16.98 4.14
C ASP A 157 -8.52 18.32 4.63
N ASP A 158 -8.94 19.20 3.71
CA ASP A 158 -9.55 20.51 3.99
C ASP A 158 -10.91 20.41 4.72
N GLU A 159 -11.58 19.27 4.63
CA GLU A 159 -12.88 19.02 5.31
C GLU A 159 -12.68 18.51 6.74
N ILE A 160 -11.44 18.29 7.18
CA ILE A 160 -11.11 17.71 8.49
C ILE A 160 -10.61 18.83 9.41
N ASN A 161 -11.33 19.06 10.51
CA ASN A 161 -10.91 20.05 11.51
C ASN A 161 -10.76 19.48 12.94
N ILE A 162 -10.93 18.17 13.12
CA ILE A 162 -10.57 17.50 14.37
C ILE A 162 -9.04 17.42 14.52
N ASP A 163 -8.57 17.61 15.75
CA ASP A 163 -7.15 17.48 16.08
C ASP A 163 -6.67 16.02 16.02
N TYR A 164 -5.36 15.84 15.99
CA TYR A 164 -4.71 14.54 16.15
C TYR A 164 -4.94 13.93 17.54
N ALA A 165 -4.61 12.65 17.69
CA ALA A 165 -4.75 11.94 18.96
C ALA A 165 -3.92 12.62 20.07
N ASP A 166 -4.51 12.76 21.25
CA ASP A 166 -3.88 13.41 22.40
C ASP A 166 -4.22 12.64 23.68
N SER A 167 -3.27 11.82 24.13
CA SER A 167 -3.40 11.06 25.37
C SER A 167 -3.10 11.88 26.63
N SER A 168 -2.63 13.13 26.52
CA SER A 168 -2.17 13.92 27.68
C SER A 168 -3.29 14.29 28.66
N ARG A 169 -4.54 14.33 28.17
CA ARG A 169 -5.74 14.68 28.95
C ARG A 169 -6.41 13.46 29.58
N ILE A 170 -5.97 12.25 29.24
CA ILE A 170 -6.53 11.01 29.79
C ILE A 170 -5.76 10.67 31.08
N SER A 171 -6.49 10.31 32.13
CA SER A 171 -5.92 9.99 33.42
C SER A 171 -6.36 8.60 33.90
N GLY A 172 -5.61 8.02 34.84
CA GLY A 172 -5.93 6.74 35.47
C GLY A 172 -5.84 5.54 34.52
N ASP A 173 -6.69 4.54 34.79
CA ASP A 173 -6.70 3.26 34.07
C ASP A 173 -7.09 3.42 32.59
N SER A 174 -7.83 4.48 32.24
CA SER A 174 -8.27 4.76 30.87
C SER A 174 -7.11 5.01 29.89
N VAL A 175 -5.93 5.41 30.37
CA VAL A 175 -4.74 5.58 29.51
C VAL A 175 -4.31 4.26 28.88
N MET A 176 -4.49 3.14 29.60
CA MET A 176 -4.09 1.81 29.16
C MET A 176 -4.97 1.26 28.04
N GLU A 177 -6.10 1.91 27.73
CA GLU A 177 -7.01 1.53 26.65
C GLU A 177 -6.53 2.01 25.27
N PHE A 178 -5.55 2.93 25.23
CA PHE A 178 -5.11 3.58 23.99
C PHE A 178 -3.65 3.26 23.64
N PHE A 179 -3.40 3.08 22.34
CA PHE A 179 -2.04 3.06 21.81
C PHE A 179 -1.38 4.43 21.92
N ASP A 180 -0.05 4.46 21.79
CA ASP A 180 0.75 5.69 21.81
C ASP A 180 0.22 6.72 20.81
N SER A 181 -0.12 7.92 21.29
CA SER A 181 -0.70 8.97 20.44
C SER A 181 0.28 9.46 19.40
N GLU A 182 1.58 9.55 19.73
CA GLU A 182 2.58 10.11 18.84
C GLU A 182 2.91 9.14 17.69
N GLU A 183 2.95 7.84 17.96
CA GLU A 183 3.03 6.78 16.94
C GLU A 183 1.81 6.78 16.00
N ALA A 184 0.60 6.94 16.55
CA ALA A 184 -0.62 7.03 15.76
C ALA A 184 -0.62 8.29 14.87
N ASN A 185 -0.19 9.43 15.42
CA ASN A 185 -0.12 10.70 14.69
C ASN A 185 0.91 10.65 13.56
N ALA A 186 2.07 10.01 13.76
CA ALA A 186 3.06 9.80 12.71
C ALA A 186 2.47 9.04 11.51
N HIS A 187 1.63 8.02 11.75
CA HIS A 187 0.93 7.34 10.66
C HIS A 187 -0.02 8.27 9.90
N MET A 188 -0.72 9.17 10.60
CA MET A 188 -1.66 10.11 9.97
C MET A 188 -0.93 11.18 9.15
N GLU A 189 0.18 11.71 9.65
CA GLU A 189 1.02 12.66 8.92
C GLU A 189 1.57 12.05 7.64
N LEU A 190 2.11 10.83 7.72
CA LEU A 190 2.56 10.09 6.53
C LEU A 190 1.42 9.85 5.54
N MET A 191 0.24 9.49 6.04
CA MET A 191 -0.95 9.30 5.19
C MET A 191 -1.33 10.57 4.45
N ARG A 192 -1.33 11.73 5.12
CA ARG A 192 -1.61 13.01 4.46
C ARG A 192 -0.59 13.34 3.37
N LEU A 193 0.70 13.15 3.63
CA LEU A 193 1.76 13.31 2.62
C LEU A 193 1.54 12.38 1.43
N ARG A 194 1.21 11.10 1.69
CA ARG A 194 0.88 10.12 0.65
C ARG A 194 -0.34 10.55 -0.17
N GLY A 195 -1.41 10.99 0.47
CA GLY A 195 -2.64 11.45 -0.18
C GLY A 195 -2.38 12.65 -1.08
N GLN A 196 -1.61 13.63 -0.61
CA GLN A 196 -1.24 14.81 -1.40
C GLN A 196 -0.39 14.43 -2.61
N ALA A 197 0.64 13.60 -2.41
CA ALA A 197 1.51 13.13 -3.49
C ALA A 197 0.73 12.39 -4.57
N TYR A 198 -0.11 11.43 -4.17
CA TYR A 198 -0.85 10.60 -5.12
C TYR A 198 -1.99 11.35 -5.80
N SER A 199 -2.69 12.24 -5.10
CA SER A 199 -3.72 13.08 -5.71
C SER A 199 -3.11 14.03 -6.72
N SER A 200 -1.94 14.62 -6.42
CA SER A 200 -1.26 15.53 -7.32
C SER A 200 -0.68 14.85 -8.55
N LEU A 201 -0.10 13.64 -8.41
CA LEU A 201 0.57 12.95 -9.52
C LEU A 201 -0.33 11.98 -10.26
N TYR A 202 -1.28 11.33 -9.60
CA TYR A 202 -2.12 10.30 -10.20
C TYR A 202 -3.61 10.67 -10.18
N GLY A 203 -3.99 11.81 -9.61
CA GLY A 203 -5.38 12.25 -9.54
C GLY A 203 -5.82 13.04 -10.77
N TYR A 204 -7.08 12.84 -11.15
CA TYR A 204 -7.76 13.66 -12.16
C TYR A 204 -7.96 15.12 -11.70
N ALA A 205 -8.05 15.38 -10.39
CA ALA A 205 -8.21 16.75 -9.89
C ALA A 205 -7.07 17.68 -10.34
N GLY A 206 -5.84 17.16 -10.45
CA GLY A 206 -4.69 17.89 -10.97
C GLY A 206 -4.86 18.33 -12.43
N THR A 207 -5.50 17.51 -13.28
CA THR A 207 -5.76 17.87 -14.69
C THR A 207 -6.88 18.89 -14.83
N ALA A 208 -7.87 18.84 -13.94
CA ALA A 208 -9.06 19.71 -14.00
C ALA A 208 -8.79 21.14 -13.52
N ILE A 209 -7.92 21.34 -12.51
CA ILE A 209 -7.65 22.66 -11.92
C ILE A 209 -6.80 23.53 -12.86
N ASN A 210 -5.86 22.92 -13.58
CA ASN A 210 -5.05 23.62 -14.57
C ASN A 210 -4.85 22.73 -15.81
N PRO A 211 -5.65 22.94 -16.87
CA PRO A 211 -5.53 22.19 -18.13
C PRO A 211 -4.16 22.33 -18.82
N TYR A 212 -3.36 23.33 -18.43
CA TYR A 212 -2.01 23.56 -18.93
C TYR A 212 -0.92 22.97 -18.00
N SER A 213 -1.29 22.41 -16.85
CA SER A 213 -0.35 21.68 -16.02
C SER A 213 -0.18 20.25 -16.55
N HIS A 214 1.01 19.96 -17.05
CA HIS A 214 1.40 18.64 -17.54
C HIS A 214 2.10 17.86 -16.42
N ILE A 215 1.51 17.87 -15.23
CA ILE A 215 2.09 17.27 -14.00
C ILE A 215 1.36 15.98 -13.63
N SER A 216 0.05 15.91 -13.83
CA SER A 216 -0.72 14.71 -13.54
C SER A 216 -0.44 13.63 -14.58
N LEU A 217 -0.15 12.44 -14.08
CA LEU A 217 0.09 11.20 -14.79
C LEU A 217 -1.18 10.36 -14.97
N TYR A 218 -2.36 10.87 -14.60
CA TYR A 218 -3.61 10.11 -14.64
C TYR A 218 -3.91 9.49 -16.03
N ASP A 219 -3.76 10.28 -17.10
CA ASP A 219 -3.92 9.84 -18.50
C ASP A 219 -2.57 9.87 -19.27
N PHE A 220 -1.44 9.87 -18.57
CA PHE A 220 -0.13 9.95 -19.21
C PHE A 220 0.29 8.60 -19.79
N ASP A 221 0.53 8.55 -21.10
CA ASP A 221 1.11 7.38 -21.75
C ASP A 221 2.60 7.26 -21.36
N LEU A 222 2.90 6.27 -20.52
CA LEU A 222 4.24 5.99 -19.99
C LEU A 222 5.27 5.62 -21.07
N ARG A 223 4.87 5.40 -22.33
CA ARG A 223 5.82 5.30 -23.45
C ARG A 223 6.51 6.62 -23.74
N ASN A 224 5.89 7.75 -23.39
CA ASN A 224 6.50 9.06 -23.54
C ASN A 224 7.48 9.34 -22.40
N SER A 225 8.56 10.08 -22.70
CA SER A 225 9.50 10.53 -21.68
C SER A 225 8.84 11.53 -20.72
N LEU A 226 9.16 11.40 -19.43
CA LEU A 226 8.73 12.36 -18.41
C LEU A 226 9.37 13.73 -18.65
N SER A 227 8.53 14.77 -18.66
CA SER A 227 8.97 16.17 -18.68
C SER A 227 9.65 16.59 -17.37
N GLN A 228 10.37 17.73 -17.41
CA GLN A 228 10.97 18.35 -16.22
C GLN A 228 9.92 18.62 -15.12
N GLN A 229 8.71 19.07 -15.48
CA GLN A 229 7.65 19.36 -14.51
C GLN A 229 7.21 18.12 -13.73
N HIS A 230 7.16 16.95 -14.37
CA HIS A 230 6.86 15.71 -13.67
C HIS A 230 7.95 15.40 -12.65
N LEU A 231 9.21 15.45 -13.07
CA LEU A 231 10.31 15.08 -12.20
C LEU A 231 10.50 16.09 -11.05
N ASP A 232 10.31 17.39 -11.29
CA ASP A 232 10.33 18.42 -10.24
C ASP A 232 9.25 18.15 -9.19
N LYS A 233 8.03 17.77 -9.63
CA LYS A 233 6.94 17.46 -8.69
C LYS A 233 7.19 16.17 -7.92
N MET A 234 7.78 15.17 -8.56
CA MET A 234 8.20 13.93 -7.90
C MET A 234 9.29 14.19 -6.86
N ASP A 235 10.27 15.05 -7.18
CA ASP A 235 11.32 15.44 -6.24
C ASP A 235 10.74 16.24 -5.07
N GLU A 236 9.84 17.20 -5.31
CA GLU A 236 9.17 17.98 -4.25
C GLU A 236 8.55 17.06 -3.18
N PHE A 237 7.76 16.06 -3.59
CA PHE A 237 7.16 15.12 -2.65
C PHE A 237 8.17 14.16 -2.03
N HIS A 238 9.19 13.74 -2.79
CA HIS A 238 10.25 12.88 -2.28
C HIS A 238 11.08 13.58 -1.18
N GLN A 239 11.46 14.84 -1.39
CA GLN A 239 12.12 15.67 -0.39
C GLN A 239 11.22 15.90 0.83
N GLY A 240 9.91 16.10 0.63
CA GLY A 240 8.94 16.19 1.72
C GLY A 240 8.89 14.93 2.59
N LEU A 241 8.92 13.74 1.97
CA LEU A 241 9.00 12.46 2.68
C LEU A 241 10.33 12.31 3.45
N ILE A 242 11.46 12.68 2.84
CA ILE A 242 12.77 12.66 3.50
C ILE A 242 12.78 13.60 4.72
N ALA A 243 12.30 14.83 4.56
CA ALA A 243 12.22 15.81 5.65
C ALA A 243 11.35 15.28 6.80
N TRP A 244 10.17 14.75 6.49
CA TRP A 244 9.30 14.13 7.49
C TRP A 244 10.00 12.99 8.25
N GLN A 245 10.69 12.09 7.55
CA GLN A 245 11.41 10.98 8.19
C GLN A 245 12.55 11.48 9.11
N GLN A 246 13.23 12.57 8.74
CA GLN A 246 14.29 13.18 9.54
C GLN A 246 13.75 13.85 10.81
N GLU A 247 12.59 14.49 10.71
CA GLU A 247 11.87 15.15 11.80
C GLU A 247 11.19 14.18 12.77
N LEU A 248 11.06 12.91 12.40
CA LEU A 248 10.51 11.89 13.29
C LEU A 248 11.27 11.83 14.63
N PRO A 249 10.56 11.63 15.76
CA PRO A 249 11.18 11.34 17.04
C PRO A 249 12.07 10.10 16.97
N GLU A 250 13.22 10.12 17.66
CA GLU A 250 14.20 9.01 17.63
C GLU A 250 13.60 7.64 17.99
N ARG A 251 12.59 7.60 18.88
CA ARG A 251 11.92 6.35 19.25
C ARG A 251 11.05 5.73 18.15
N LEU A 252 10.63 6.53 17.16
CA LEU A 252 9.83 6.09 16.00
C LEU A 252 10.69 5.80 14.78
N LYS A 253 11.98 6.14 14.82
CA LYS A 253 12.95 5.78 13.77
C LYS A 253 13.30 4.30 13.87
N LEU A 254 13.64 3.68 12.73
CA LEU A 254 14.19 2.33 12.72
C LEU A 254 15.57 2.38 13.38
N ALA A 255 15.66 1.91 14.63
CA ALA A 255 16.92 1.79 15.33
C ALA A 255 17.83 0.79 14.60
N ARG A 256 18.96 1.25 14.09
CA ARG A 256 20.06 0.39 13.61
C ARG A 256 21.18 0.46 14.63
N SER A 257 21.39 -0.63 15.37
CA SER A 257 22.63 -0.76 16.15
C SER A 257 23.81 -0.91 15.19
N LEU A 258 24.96 -0.32 15.53
CA LEU A 258 26.21 -0.31 14.75
C LEU A 258 26.75 -1.73 14.44
N ASP A 259 26.24 -2.76 15.11
CA ASP A 259 26.60 -4.17 14.96
C ASP A 259 25.54 -5.00 14.21
N GLY A 260 24.50 -4.37 13.64
CA GLY A 260 23.44 -5.08 12.90
C GLY A 260 22.48 -5.90 13.78
N SER A 261 22.65 -5.90 15.10
CA SER A 261 21.82 -6.67 16.05
C SER A 261 20.57 -5.93 16.53
N GLY A 262 20.38 -4.68 16.10
CA GLY A 262 19.42 -3.74 16.70
C GLY A 262 18.08 -3.57 15.99
N PHE A 263 17.76 -4.36 14.97
CA PHE A 263 16.42 -4.33 14.39
C PHE A 263 15.45 -4.91 15.45
N ASN A 264 14.76 -4.05 16.19
CA ASN A 264 13.63 -4.47 17.03
C ASN A 264 12.46 -3.46 16.99
N PRO A 265 11.98 -3.05 15.79
CA PRO A 265 10.83 -2.17 15.70
C PRO A 265 9.57 -2.86 16.23
N SER A 266 8.67 -2.12 16.87
CA SER A 266 7.31 -2.65 17.10
C SER A 266 6.66 -2.96 15.74
N ARG A 267 5.67 -3.86 15.70
CA ARG A 267 4.92 -4.17 14.47
C ARG A 267 4.31 -2.91 13.84
N SER A 268 3.94 -1.95 14.67
CA SER A 268 3.38 -0.66 14.26
C SER A 268 4.45 0.25 13.63
N ILE A 269 5.63 0.39 14.26
CA ILE A 269 6.77 1.11 13.67
C ILE A 269 7.18 0.46 12.34
N ALA A 270 7.24 -0.87 12.27
CA ALA A 270 7.49 -1.57 11.01
C ALA A 270 6.45 -1.22 9.94
N SER A 271 5.16 -1.18 10.30
CA SER A 271 4.07 -0.74 9.42
C SER A 271 4.23 0.70 8.93
N LEU A 272 4.67 1.62 9.80
CA LEU A 272 4.93 3.01 9.46
C LEU A 272 5.99 3.10 8.36
N HIS A 273 7.13 2.43 8.55
CA HIS A 273 8.25 2.47 7.60
C HIS A 273 7.96 1.68 6.32
N LEU A 274 7.24 0.55 6.39
CA LEU A 274 6.76 -0.14 5.18
C LEU A 274 5.88 0.78 4.34
N THR A 275 4.99 1.53 4.99
CA THR A 275 4.12 2.47 4.30
C THR A 275 4.88 3.67 3.73
N TYR A 276 5.92 4.12 4.43
CA TYR A 276 6.82 5.17 3.96
C TYR A 276 7.54 4.76 2.67
N HIS A 277 8.20 3.60 2.68
CA HIS A 277 8.91 3.10 1.50
C HIS A 277 7.96 2.76 0.36
N GLN A 278 6.78 2.19 0.65
CA GLN A 278 5.74 1.99 -0.36
C GLN A 278 5.33 3.31 -1.02
N THR A 279 5.24 4.39 -0.23
CA THR A 279 4.90 5.72 -0.76
C THR A 279 5.94 6.20 -1.75
N ILE A 280 7.24 6.06 -1.42
CA ILE A 280 8.36 6.41 -2.32
C ILE A 280 8.35 5.54 -3.58
N LEU A 281 8.19 4.23 -3.45
CA LEU A 281 8.20 3.31 -4.59
C LEU A 281 7.10 3.64 -5.60
N VAL A 282 5.87 3.86 -5.13
CA VAL A 282 4.75 4.24 -6.00
C VAL A 282 4.90 5.68 -6.51
N LEU A 283 5.46 6.59 -5.72
CA LEU A 283 5.74 7.96 -6.16
C LEU A 283 6.74 7.97 -7.32
N LEU A 284 7.82 7.18 -7.23
CA LEU A 284 8.95 7.26 -8.16
C LEU A 284 8.95 6.21 -9.28
N ARG A 285 8.09 5.17 -9.23
CA ARG A 285 8.02 4.14 -10.28
C ARG A 285 7.91 4.65 -11.73
N PRO A 286 7.25 5.80 -12.06
CA PRO A 286 7.24 6.29 -13.44
C PRO A 286 8.65 6.65 -13.94
N ALA A 287 9.54 7.12 -13.06
CA ALA A 287 10.92 7.40 -13.40
C ALA A 287 11.67 6.12 -13.77
N LEU A 288 11.42 5.02 -13.05
CA LEU A 288 11.98 3.72 -13.38
C LEU A 288 11.52 3.22 -14.76
N VAL A 289 10.23 3.38 -15.08
CA VAL A 289 9.69 3.04 -16.41
C VAL A 289 10.31 3.93 -17.50
N ASN A 290 10.48 5.22 -17.25
CA ASN A 290 11.14 6.14 -18.20
C ASN A 290 12.59 5.70 -18.49
N ILE A 291 13.37 5.34 -17.46
CA ILE A 291 14.75 4.83 -17.64
C ILE A 291 14.74 3.51 -18.44
N HIS A 292 13.78 2.62 -18.18
CA HIS A 292 13.63 1.39 -18.95
C HIS A 292 13.40 1.68 -20.43
N ASN A 293 12.52 2.63 -20.74
CA ASN A 293 12.20 3.03 -22.11
C ASN A 293 13.39 3.70 -22.79
N ASP A 294 14.12 4.60 -22.10
CA ASP A 294 15.36 5.20 -22.61
C ASP A 294 16.38 4.12 -23.01
N ARG A 295 16.59 3.12 -22.16
CA ARG A 295 17.48 1.98 -22.44
C ARG A 295 17.00 1.19 -23.65
N PHE A 296 15.70 0.94 -23.73
CA PHE A 296 15.08 0.20 -24.82
C PHE A 296 15.25 0.93 -26.16
N GLU A 297 15.00 2.23 -26.20
CA GLU A 297 15.18 3.07 -27.38
C GLU A 297 16.65 3.15 -27.81
N ALA A 298 17.57 3.28 -26.86
CA ALA A 298 19.01 3.30 -27.13
C ALA A 298 19.51 2.03 -27.82
N ARG A 299 18.88 0.88 -27.58
CA ARG A 299 19.23 -0.40 -28.24
C ARG A 299 18.55 -0.62 -29.59
N THR A 300 17.42 0.04 -29.85
CA THR A 300 16.61 -0.21 -31.05
C THR A 300 16.83 0.80 -32.17
N ARG A 301 17.27 2.04 -31.88
CA ARG A 301 17.50 3.06 -32.91
C ARG A 301 18.85 2.86 -33.63
N VAL A 302 18.80 2.83 -34.97
CA VAL A 302 19.97 2.69 -35.86
C VAL A 302 20.81 3.98 -35.96
N HIS A 303 20.22 5.15 -35.72
CA HIS A 303 20.89 6.45 -35.63
C HIS A 303 20.45 7.19 -34.36
N PRO A 304 21.38 7.53 -33.44
CA PRO A 304 21.06 8.25 -32.23
C PRO A 304 20.93 9.74 -32.55
N ASP A 305 19.82 10.14 -33.17
CA ASP A 305 19.41 11.55 -33.11
C ASP A 305 18.94 11.80 -31.67
N MET A 306 19.92 12.14 -30.84
CA MET A 306 19.76 12.54 -29.45
C MET A 306 18.92 13.82 -29.44
N VAL A 307 17.61 13.66 -29.23
CA VAL A 307 16.90 14.67 -28.46
C VAL A 307 17.46 14.53 -27.04
N ASP A 308 18.62 15.15 -26.82
CA ASP A 308 19.35 15.11 -25.57
C ASP A 308 18.47 15.76 -24.53
N ALA A 309 17.68 14.94 -23.82
CA ALA A 309 17.01 15.39 -22.63
C ALA A 309 18.09 15.94 -21.69
N SER A 310 17.87 17.17 -21.20
CA SER A 310 18.84 17.93 -20.41
C SER A 310 19.63 17.03 -19.43
N PRO A 311 20.97 17.17 -19.32
CA PRO A 311 21.79 16.43 -18.35
C PRO A 311 21.25 16.48 -16.91
N VAL A 312 20.52 17.55 -16.58
CA VAL A 312 19.81 17.73 -15.31
C VAL A 312 18.72 16.67 -15.14
N LEU A 313 17.89 16.45 -16.17
CA LEU A 313 16.80 15.47 -16.16
C LEU A 313 17.35 14.05 -15.93
N LYS A 314 18.41 13.69 -16.65
CA LYS A 314 19.03 12.36 -16.50
C LYS A 314 19.67 12.16 -15.11
N SER A 315 20.26 13.22 -14.55
CA SER A 315 20.76 13.20 -13.16
C SER A 315 19.65 12.96 -12.14
N MET A 316 18.48 13.59 -12.31
CA MET A 316 17.31 13.39 -11.46
C MET A 316 16.75 11.97 -11.57
N LEU A 317 16.64 11.42 -12.80
CA LEU A 317 16.24 10.03 -13.02
C LEU A 317 17.18 9.06 -12.30
N ARG A 318 18.50 9.29 -12.37
CA ARG A 318 19.49 8.48 -11.65
C ARG A 318 19.34 8.59 -10.12
N ALA A 319 19.07 9.78 -9.60
CA ALA A 319 18.80 9.97 -8.17
C ALA A 319 17.54 9.20 -7.72
N PHE A 320 16.46 9.25 -8.51
CA PHE A 320 15.24 8.49 -8.25
C PHE A 320 15.46 6.98 -8.35
N TYR A 321 16.25 6.52 -9.30
CA TYR A 321 16.63 5.11 -9.41
C TYR A 321 17.28 4.61 -8.12
N ASN A 322 18.25 5.35 -7.57
CA ASN A 322 18.90 4.99 -6.31
C ASN A 322 17.91 5.01 -5.13
N ALA A 323 17.06 6.03 -5.02
CA ALA A 323 16.05 6.12 -3.95
C ALA A 323 15.03 4.96 -3.99
N ILE A 324 14.69 4.48 -5.19
CA ILE A 324 13.84 3.30 -5.39
C ILE A 324 14.55 2.03 -4.88
N LEU A 325 15.82 1.83 -5.26
CA LEU A 325 16.60 0.67 -4.78
C LEU A 325 16.74 0.68 -3.26
N ASP A 326 17.08 1.83 -2.68
CA ASP A 326 17.15 2.02 -1.23
C ASP A 326 15.83 1.64 -0.56
N SER A 327 14.71 2.20 -1.03
CA SER A 327 13.39 1.93 -0.45
C SER A 327 12.97 0.46 -0.60
N ALA A 328 13.31 -0.19 -1.71
CA ALA A 328 13.02 -1.60 -1.91
C ALA A 328 13.86 -2.50 -0.98
N ARG A 329 15.15 -2.17 -0.78
CA ARG A 329 16.03 -2.88 0.18
C ARG A 329 15.57 -2.72 1.62
N GLU A 330 15.14 -1.51 2.02
CA GLU A 330 14.56 -1.29 3.34
C GLU A 330 13.27 -2.07 3.53
N THR A 331 12.39 -2.08 2.53
CA THR A 331 11.16 -2.88 2.55
C THR A 331 11.47 -4.37 2.74
N ALA A 332 12.44 -4.91 2.01
CA ALA A 332 12.88 -6.29 2.16
C ALA A 332 13.40 -6.58 3.57
N SER A 333 14.26 -5.70 4.09
CA SER A 333 14.86 -5.83 5.42
C SER A 333 13.80 -5.83 6.53
N ILE A 334 12.80 -4.94 6.45
CA ILE A 334 11.70 -4.87 7.43
C ILE A 334 10.83 -6.13 7.38
N LEU A 335 10.46 -6.59 6.18
CA LEU A 335 9.62 -7.79 6.02
C LEU A 335 10.34 -9.07 6.44
N GLU A 336 11.63 -9.20 6.13
CA GLU A 336 12.47 -10.32 6.56
C GLU A 336 12.61 -10.33 8.08
N TRP A 337 12.78 -9.16 8.69
CA TRP A 337 12.79 -9.05 10.15
C TRP A 337 11.45 -9.46 10.77
N LEU A 338 10.33 -8.96 10.24
CA LEU A 338 8.99 -9.35 10.70
C LEU A 338 8.78 -10.86 10.58
N GLN A 339 9.26 -11.47 9.50
CA GLN A 339 9.20 -12.91 9.30
C GLN A 339 10.02 -13.65 10.35
N TYR A 340 11.27 -13.23 10.57
CA TYR A 340 12.17 -13.85 11.54
C TYR A 340 11.62 -13.81 12.97
N GLN A 341 10.96 -12.72 13.37
CA GLN A 341 10.34 -12.59 14.69
C GLN A 341 8.97 -13.27 14.82
N GLY A 342 8.42 -13.82 13.73
CA GLY A 342 7.04 -14.31 13.72
C GLY A 342 6.01 -13.19 13.91
N ALA A 343 6.32 -11.97 13.48
CA ALA A 343 5.41 -10.81 13.51
C ALA A 343 4.84 -10.46 12.12
N LEU A 344 5.28 -11.16 11.06
CA LEU A 344 4.74 -11.03 9.71
C LEU A 344 3.34 -11.65 9.64
N PHE A 345 2.34 -10.88 9.21
CA PHE A 345 0.99 -11.40 9.06
C PHE A 345 0.92 -12.21 7.76
N THR A 346 0.90 -13.53 7.90
CA THR A 346 0.97 -14.47 6.75
C THR A 346 -0.16 -14.26 5.73
N TYR A 347 -1.37 -13.93 6.20
CA TYR A 347 -2.54 -13.70 5.37
C TYR A 347 -2.82 -12.23 5.05
N SER A 348 -1.93 -11.30 5.44
CA SER A 348 -2.12 -9.87 5.18
C SER A 348 -1.98 -9.56 3.69
N TYR A 349 -2.99 -8.88 3.14
CA TYR A 349 -2.93 -8.28 1.81
C TYR A 349 -1.81 -7.24 1.70
N PHE A 350 -1.67 -6.39 2.72
CA PHE A 350 -0.74 -5.26 2.68
C PHE A 350 0.72 -5.72 2.76
N ASP A 351 1.03 -6.69 3.62
CA ASP A 351 2.40 -7.22 3.74
C ASP A 351 2.84 -7.86 2.41
N ALA A 352 1.92 -8.60 1.76
CA ALA A 352 2.14 -9.12 0.41
C ALA A 352 2.26 -8.00 -0.64
N SER A 353 1.44 -6.94 -0.56
CA SER A 353 1.47 -5.82 -1.50
C SER A 353 2.75 -4.99 -1.42
N TYR A 354 3.29 -4.77 -0.20
CA TYR A 354 4.58 -4.13 0.01
C TYR A 354 5.69 -4.96 -0.63
N ALA A 355 5.69 -6.28 -0.39
CA ALA A 355 6.68 -7.17 -0.95
C ALA A 355 6.63 -7.18 -2.49
N PHE A 356 5.41 -7.23 -3.04
CA PHE A 356 5.16 -7.23 -4.48
C PHE A 356 5.64 -5.94 -5.15
N THR A 357 5.34 -4.79 -4.57
CA THR A 357 5.72 -3.50 -5.15
C THR A 357 7.24 -3.32 -5.17
N ALA A 358 7.91 -3.66 -4.06
CA ALA A 358 9.38 -3.63 -3.99
C ALA A 358 10.03 -4.64 -4.95
N ALA A 359 9.47 -5.85 -5.06
CA ALA A 359 9.97 -6.88 -5.97
C ALA A 359 9.85 -6.46 -7.45
N ILE A 360 8.74 -5.83 -7.87
CA ILE A 360 8.60 -5.27 -9.22
C ILE A 360 9.69 -4.25 -9.50
N ALA A 361 9.92 -3.33 -8.56
CA ALA A 361 10.92 -2.27 -8.72
C ALA A 361 12.33 -2.85 -8.90
N LEU A 362 12.74 -3.80 -8.04
CA LEU A 362 14.03 -4.47 -8.14
C LEU A 362 14.15 -5.33 -9.41
N GLN A 363 13.09 -6.06 -9.77
CA GLN A 363 13.07 -6.87 -10.99
C GLN A 363 13.28 -5.99 -12.22
N LEU A 364 12.54 -4.88 -12.33
CA LEU A 364 12.66 -3.95 -13.45
C LEU A 364 14.04 -3.27 -13.45
N ALA A 365 14.53 -2.83 -12.30
CA ALA A 365 15.86 -2.24 -12.15
C ALA A 365 17.00 -3.19 -12.54
N SER A 366 16.86 -4.50 -12.27
CA SER A 366 17.86 -5.52 -12.63
C SER A 366 18.10 -5.60 -14.14
N THR A 367 17.08 -5.30 -14.95
CA THR A 367 17.20 -5.26 -16.42
C THR A 367 18.01 -4.08 -16.91
N MET A 368 18.13 -3.03 -16.11
CA MET A 368 18.84 -1.80 -16.43
C MET A 368 20.28 -1.79 -15.91
N ARG A 369 20.75 -2.91 -15.35
CA ARG A 369 22.14 -3.04 -14.91
C ARG A 369 23.10 -2.63 -16.03
N SER A 370 24.09 -1.83 -15.68
CA SER A 370 25.12 -1.34 -16.61
C SER A 370 24.62 -0.40 -17.73
N PHE A 371 23.36 0.05 -17.69
CA PHE A 371 22.91 1.13 -18.59
C PHE A 371 23.54 2.45 -18.14
N GLU A 372 24.06 3.23 -19.09
CA GLU A 372 24.69 4.52 -18.85
C GLU A 372 24.04 5.60 -19.71
N TYR A 373 23.78 6.76 -19.10
CA TYR A 373 23.52 7.97 -19.85
C TYR A 373 24.85 8.59 -20.31
N PRO A 374 24.87 9.33 -21.43
CA PRO A 374 26.07 10.02 -21.89
C PRO A 374 26.70 10.89 -20.79
N ASN A 375 28.01 10.73 -20.57
CA ASN A 375 28.78 11.45 -19.55
C ASN A 375 28.34 11.21 -18.09
N GLN A 376 27.65 10.11 -17.80
CA GLN A 376 27.30 9.69 -16.44
C GLN A 376 27.78 8.26 -16.20
N ASP A 377 28.08 7.89 -14.94
CA ASP A 377 28.37 6.48 -14.64
C ASP A 377 27.13 5.62 -14.81
N ALA A 378 27.38 4.35 -15.10
CA ALA A 378 26.35 3.34 -15.24
C ALA A 378 25.49 3.19 -13.97
N LEU A 379 24.21 2.86 -14.18
CA LEU A 379 23.29 2.47 -13.13
C LEU A 379 23.80 1.19 -12.44
N GLN A 380 23.93 1.26 -11.13
CA GLN A 380 24.42 0.16 -10.31
C GLN A 380 23.25 -0.69 -9.83
N PHE A 381 23.39 -2.01 -9.98
CA PHE A 381 22.51 -3.00 -9.37
C PHE A 381 23.43 -3.99 -8.66
N THR A 382 23.38 -3.98 -7.33
CA THR A 382 24.35 -4.65 -6.46
C THR A 382 23.88 -6.04 -6.05
N ASP A 383 24.77 -6.82 -5.43
CA ASP A 383 24.42 -8.11 -4.85
C ASP A 383 23.43 -7.96 -3.68
N GLU A 384 23.42 -6.82 -2.99
CA GLU A 384 22.42 -6.50 -1.96
C GLU A 384 21.03 -6.34 -2.57
N ASP A 385 20.91 -5.67 -3.72
CA ASP A 385 19.65 -5.51 -4.44
C ASP A 385 19.11 -6.86 -4.91
N LEU A 386 19.99 -7.73 -5.40
CA LEU A 386 19.65 -9.09 -5.79
C LEU A 386 19.19 -9.94 -4.59
N SER A 387 19.88 -9.81 -3.46
CA SER A 387 19.50 -10.50 -2.21
C SER A 387 18.14 -10.03 -1.71
N ALA A 388 17.89 -8.72 -1.71
CA ALA A 388 16.61 -8.15 -1.31
C ALA A 388 15.47 -8.65 -2.21
N LEU A 389 15.67 -8.70 -3.53
CA LEU A 389 14.71 -9.27 -4.47
C LEU A 389 14.41 -10.74 -4.15
N GLY A 390 15.45 -11.53 -3.85
CA GLY A 390 15.32 -12.93 -3.44
C GLY A 390 14.49 -13.10 -2.15
N SER A 391 14.77 -12.29 -1.12
CA SER A 391 14.02 -12.29 0.14
C SER A 391 12.55 -11.97 -0.09
N LEU A 392 12.24 -10.93 -0.87
CA LEU A 392 10.87 -10.49 -1.17
C LEU A 392 10.06 -11.57 -1.92
N ILE A 393 10.65 -12.16 -2.97
CA ILE A 393 10.03 -13.27 -3.71
C ILE A 393 9.83 -14.48 -2.78
N GLY A 394 10.80 -14.79 -1.93
CA GLY A 394 10.71 -15.87 -0.93
C GLY A 394 9.53 -15.68 0.03
N ILE A 395 9.39 -14.48 0.58
CA ILE A 395 8.29 -14.11 1.49
C ILE A 395 6.93 -14.25 0.80
N LEU A 396 6.79 -13.68 -0.40
CA LEU A 396 5.55 -13.80 -1.19
C LEU A 396 5.18 -15.24 -1.49
N ARG A 397 6.17 -16.04 -1.89
CA ARG A 397 5.97 -17.46 -2.18
C ARG A 397 5.55 -18.23 -0.94
N GLN A 398 6.12 -17.92 0.23
CA GLN A 398 5.71 -18.53 1.48
C GLN A 398 4.26 -18.17 1.84
N GLN A 399 3.87 -16.90 1.75
CA GLN A 399 2.48 -16.48 1.99
C GLN A 399 1.52 -17.16 1.00
N SER A 400 1.89 -17.23 -0.27
CA SER A 400 1.16 -17.93 -1.34
C SER A 400 0.94 -19.42 -1.01
N LEU A 401 1.99 -20.12 -0.59
CA LEU A 401 1.94 -21.54 -0.17
C LEU A 401 1.12 -21.75 1.12
N ALA A 402 1.10 -20.78 2.03
CA ALA A 402 0.28 -20.81 3.23
C ALA A 402 -1.22 -20.59 2.96
N GLY A 403 -1.59 -20.20 1.73
CA GLY A 403 -2.97 -20.00 1.32
C GLY A 403 -3.41 -18.54 1.24
N ASN A 404 -2.50 -17.56 1.37
CA ASN A 404 -2.82 -16.15 1.14
C ASN A 404 -3.18 -15.93 -0.34
N LEU A 405 -4.46 -15.63 -0.61
CA LEU A 405 -4.99 -15.47 -1.97
C LEU A 405 -4.36 -14.27 -2.71
N PRO A 406 -4.29 -13.06 -2.13
CA PRO A 406 -3.55 -11.95 -2.73
C PRO A 406 -2.09 -12.30 -3.08
N ALA A 407 -1.37 -12.96 -2.17
CA ALA A 407 0.01 -13.36 -2.41
C ALA A 407 0.15 -14.34 -3.59
N LYS A 408 -0.78 -15.29 -3.75
CA LYS A 408 -0.82 -16.18 -4.93
C LYS A 408 -0.95 -15.39 -6.23
N HIS A 409 -1.80 -14.37 -6.24
CA HIS A 409 -1.99 -13.50 -7.40
C HIS A 409 -0.73 -12.68 -7.71
N PHE A 410 -0.15 -12.01 -6.71
CA PHE A 410 1.08 -11.24 -6.84
C PHE A 410 2.28 -12.09 -7.29
N ASP A 411 2.45 -13.27 -6.70
CA ASP A 411 3.51 -14.23 -7.06
C ASP A 411 3.38 -14.71 -8.51
N ARG A 412 2.15 -14.90 -9.02
CA ARG A 412 1.91 -15.20 -10.43
C ARG A 412 2.24 -14.00 -11.33
N GLN A 413 1.85 -12.79 -10.96
CA GLN A 413 2.16 -11.58 -11.72
C GLN A 413 3.66 -11.31 -11.79
N LEU A 414 4.41 -11.54 -10.71
CA LEU A 414 5.88 -11.41 -10.71
C LEU A 414 6.53 -12.39 -11.68
N ARG A 415 6.11 -13.66 -11.69
CA ARG A 415 6.61 -14.65 -12.66
C ARG A 415 6.30 -14.26 -14.10
N LEU A 416 5.09 -13.76 -14.36
CA LEU A 416 4.71 -13.27 -15.70
C LEU A 416 5.60 -12.10 -16.11
N LEU A 417 5.82 -11.12 -15.22
CA LEU A 417 6.73 -9.99 -15.47
C LEU A 417 8.15 -10.47 -15.75
N GLU A 418 8.69 -11.38 -14.95
CA GLU A 418 10.02 -11.95 -15.15
C GLU A 418 10.14 -12.64 -16.51
N ASN A 419 9.19 -13.51 -16.86
CA ASN A 419 9.18 -14.19 -18.16
C ASN A 419 9.11 -13.20 -19.32
N ASN A 420 8.26 -12.17 -19.21
CA ASN A 420 8.12 -11.15 -20.26
C ASN A 420 9.39 -10.31 -20.41
N LEU A 421 10.03 -9.92 -19.31
CA LEU A 421 11.31 -9.19 -19.35
C LEU A 421 12.45 -10.04 -19.91
N GLN A 422 12.49 -11.34 -19.60
CA GLN A 422 13.48 -12.27 -20.18
C GLN A 422 13.25 -12.46 -21.68
N ALA A 423 12.00 -12.60 -22.12
CA ALA A 423 11.64 -12.70 -23.53
C ALA A 423 12.02 -11.42 -24.30
N LEU A 424 11.70 -10.25 -23.74
CA LEU A 424 12.08 -8.95 -24.30
C LEU A 424 13.60 -8.82 -24.43
N GLN A 425 14.35 -9.17 -23.38
CA GLN A 425 15.81 -9.12 -23.39
C GLN A 425 16.39 -10.06 -24.45
N THR A 426 15.84 -11.27 -24.58
CA THR A 426 16.25 -12.25 -25.59
C THR A 426 15.96 -11.76 -27.01
N ALA A 427 14.83 -11.11 -27.24
CA ALA A 427 14.50 -10.52 -28.54
C ALA A 427 15.45 -9.38 -28.91
N LEU A 428 15.76 -8.50 -27.95
CA LEU A 428 16.73 -7.41 -28.13
C LEU A 428 18.12 -7.93 -28.47
N ASP A 429 18.58 -8.97 -27.78
CA ASP A 429 19.92 -9.54 -28.01
C ASP A 429 20.01 -10.30 -29.35
N ASN A 430 18.87 -10.80 -29.88
CA ASN A 430 18.80 -11.53 -31.15
C ASN A 430 18.26 -10.70 -32.33
N LEU A 431 17.96 -9.41 -32.14
CA LEU A 431 17.37 -8.52 -33.15
C LEU A 431 16.05 -9.06 -33.76
N VAL A 432 15.24 -9.73 -32.94
CA VAL A 432 13.92 -10.25 -33.35
C VAL A 432 12.87 -9.14 -33.25
N GLY A 433 11.94 -9.10 -34.20
CA GLY A 433 10.83 -8.13 -34.20
C GLY A 433 9.88 -8.33 -33.01
N LEU A 434 9.42 -7.24 -32.41
CA LEU A 434 8.50 -7.27 -31.26
C LEU A 434 7.15 -7.90 -31.59
N GLU A 435 6.72 -7.85 -32.86
CA GLU A 435 5.48 -8.45 -33.35
C GLU A 435 5.45 -9.98 -33.18
N ASP A 436 6.63 -10.61 -33.05
CA ASP A 436 6.77 -12.05 -32.83
C ASP A 436 6.73 -12.45 -31.35
N LEU A 437 6.71 -11.48 -30.41
CA LEU A 437 6.61 -11.74 -28.98
C LEU A 437 5.15 -11.84 -28.54
N ASN A 438 4.74 -13.04 -28.10
CA ASN A 438 3.44 -13.24 -27.48
C ASN A 438 3.54 -13.04 -25.96
N PHE A 439 3.17 -11.85 -25.49
CA PHE A 439 3.05 -11.59 -24.06
C PHE A 439 1.72 -12.13 -23.54
N ASP A 440 1.75 -12.99 -22.53
CA ASP A 440 0.54 -13.48 -21.84
C ASP A 440 -0.03 -12.37 -20.94
N LEU A 441 -0.81 -11.47 -21.56
CA LEU A 441 -1.43 -10.31 -20.91
C LEU A 441 -2.91 -10.52 -20.55
N ASP A 442 -3.54 -11.57 -21.08
CA ASP A 442 -4.97 -11.88 -20.89
C ASP A 442 -5.34 -12.05 -19.41
N TYR A 443 -4.37 -12.42 -18.57
CA TYR A 443 -4.55 -12.57 -17.13
C TYR A 443 -4.61 -11.24 -16.36
N LEU A 444 -4.01 -10.17 -16.88
CA LEU A 444 -3.95 -8.88 -16.17
C LEU A 444 -5.27 -8.11 -16.22
N ASP A 445 -6.18 -8.48 -17.13
CA ASP A 445 -7.42 -7.75 -17.35
C ASP A 445 -8.64 -8.68 -17.58
N PRO A 446 -9.12 -9.38 -16.54
CA PRO A 446 -10.27 -10.28 -16.69
C PRO A 446 -11.61 -9.53 -16.83
N GLY A 447 -11.64 -8.19 -16.77
CA GLY A 447 -12.84 -7.38 -16.62
C GLY A 447 -13.05 -6.24 -17.63
N THR A 448 -12.08 -5.90 -18.48
CA THR A 448 -12.31 -4.96 -19.58
C THR A 448 -12.53 -5.72 -20.88
N SER A 449 -13.74 -5.61 -21.44
CA SER A 449 -13.99 -5.98 -22.82
C SER A 449 -13.08 -5.14 -23.73
N SER A 450 -12.04 -5.76 -24.28
CA SER A 450 -11.33 -5.38 -25.50
C SER A 450 -10.97 -3.89 -25.66
N LEU A 451 -9.89 -3.44 -24.99
CA LEU A 451 -9.04 -2.36 -25.52
C LEU A 451 -8.04 -2.87 -26.58
N SER A 452 -8.06 -4.17 -26.89
CA SER A 452 -7.38 -4.77 -28.05
C SER A 452 -7.86 -4.23 -29.41
N GLY A 453 -8.96 -3.47 -29.46
CA GLY A 453 -9.43 -2.78 -30.67
C GLY A 453 -8.65 -1.50 -31.01
N ASN A 454 -7.85 -0.93 -30.10
CA ASN A 454 -7.17 0.35 -30.32
C ASN A 454 -5.69 0.23 -30.67
N PHE A 455 -5.06 -0.95 -30.55
CA PHE A 455 -3.68 -1.14 -30.99
C PHE A 455 -3.55 -1.22 -32.52
N ASP A 456 -4.52 -1.83 -33.21
CA ASP A 456 -4.52 -1.95 -34.68
C ASP A 456 -4.91 -0.65 -35.42
N ALA A 457 -5.63 0.25 -34.76
CA ALA A 457 -6.09 1.50 -35.36
C ALA A 457 -4.99 2.59 -35.41
N LEU A 458 -4.00 2.53 -34.52
CA LEU A 458 -2.90 3.50 -34.43
C LEU A 458 -1.73 3.21 -35.39
N LEU A 459 -1.66 2.00 -35.95
CA LEU A 459 -0.63 1.59 -36.92
C LEU A 459 -1.03 1.84 -38.39
N ARG A 460 -2.26 2.33 -38.66
CA ARG A 460 -2.78 2.53 -40.03
C ARG A 460 -2.99 3.98 -40.44
N ASN A 461 -2.21 4.92 -39.88
CA ASN A 461 -2.16 6.27 -40.41
C ASN A 461 -0.84 6.49 -41.17
N GLU A 462 -0.83 6.10 -42.44
CA GLU A 462 -0.06 6.77 -43.50
C GLU A 462 -1.06 7.30 -44.55
N PRO A 463 -0.74 8.38 -45.26
CA PRO A 463 -0.48 9.75 -44.81
C PRO A 463 -1.73 10.66 -44.86
#